data_AF-A0A8J3B3G0-F1
#
_entry.id   AF-A0A8J3B3G0-F1
#
_cell.length_a   1.000
_cell.length_b   1.000
_cell.length_c   1.000
_cell.angle_alpha   90.00
_cell.angle_beta   90.00
_cell.angle_gamma   90.00
#
_symmetry.space_group_name_H-M   'P 1'
#
loop_
_entity.id
_entity.type
_entity.pdbx_description
1 polymer ?
#
loop_
_entity_poly.entity_id
_entity_poly.type
_entity_poly.pdbx_seq_one_letter_code
_entity_poly.pdbx_strand_id
1 'polypeptide(L)'
;MVNVALQVRLEAKPGKEKELEEFLRAQLSYALGEPATVSWFAVKFDDRTFGIFDAFADEAGRKAHLEGEIAKALGQRAGELLAKPLAIERMDVMAAKLPGNGEVPDSLG
;
A
#
# COMPACT_ATOMS: atom_id res chain seq x y z
N MET A 1 6.58 12.21 10.57
CA MET A 1 6.39 12.79 9.22
C MET A 1 6.62 11.69 8.21
N VAL A 2 5.84 11.62 7.13
CA VAL A 2 6.05 10.68 6.01
C VAL A 2 6.58 11.46 4.81
N ASN A 3 7.61 10.94 4.15
CA ASN A 3 8.31 11.63 3.06
C ASN A 3 8.30 10.85 1.75
N VAL A 4 8.05 9.54 1.81
CA VAL A 4 7.98 8.67 0.64
C VAL A 4 6.80 7.72 0.74
N ALA A 5 6.29 7.29 -0.40
CA ALA A 5 5.15 6.39 -0.50
C ALA A 5 5.31 5.39 -1.65
N LEU A 6 4.49 4.34 -1.63
CA LEU A 6 4.26 3.48 -2.80
C LEU A 6 2.79 3.51 -3.18
N GLN A 7 2.55 3.41 -4.48
CA GLN A 7 1.27 3.06 -5.05
C GLN A 7 1.45 1.74 -5.81
N VAL A 8 0.65 0.75 -5.49
CA VAL A 8 0.57 -0.50 -6.25
C VAL A 8 -0.79 -0.58 -6.90
N ARG A 9 -0.84 -0.85 -8.21
CA ARG A 9 -2.09 -1.14 -8.93
C ARG A 9 -2.20 -2.63 -9.24
N LEU A 10 -3.37 -3.19 -8.97
CA LEU A 10 -3.66 -4.61 -9.04
C LEU A 10 -4.94 -4.82 -9.86
N GLU A 11 -4.81 -5.42 -11.04
CA GLU A 11 -5.97 -5.76 -11.87
C GLU A 11 -6.29 -7.24 -11.69
N ALA A 12 -7.48 -7.57 -11.20
CA ALA A 12 -7.92 -8.94 -11.03
C ALA A 12 -8.13 -9.64 -12.38
N LYS A 13 -7.73 -10.91 -12.46
CA LYS A 13 -8.23 -11.80 -13.52
C LYS A 13 -9.76 -11.92 -13.44
N PRO A 14 -10.46 -12.13 -14.57
CA PRO A 14 -11.88 -12.41 -14.54
C PRO A 14 -12.20 -13.58 -13.60
N GLY A 15 -13.13 -13.37 -12.66
CA GLY A 15 -13.54 -14.37 -11.68
C GLY A 15 -12.66 -14.47 -10.43
N LYS A 16 -11.60 -13.65 -10.32
CA LYS A 16 -10.69 -13.61 -9.15
C LYS A 16 -10.86 -12.34 -8.30
N GLU A 17 -11.87 -11.52 -8.59
CA GLU A 17 -12.09 -10.21 -7.97
C GLU A 17 -12.29 -10.33 -6.45
N LYS A 18 -13.22 -11.20 -6.04
CA LYS A 18 -13.52 -11.43 -4.62
C LYS A 18 -12.31 -12.00 -3.88
N GLU A 19 -11.60 -12.93 -4.52
CA GLU A 19 -10.43 -13.56 -3.93
C GLU A 19 -9.27 -12.56 -3.76
N LEU A 20 -9.06 -11.66 -4.73
CA LEU A 20 -8.09 -10.58 -4.59
C LEU A 20 -8.47 -9.61 -3.47
N GLU A 21 -9.76 -9.26 -3.36
CA GLU A 21 -10.24 -8.39 -2.28
C GLU A 21 -9.99 -9.01 -0.89
N GLU A 22 -10.36 -10.28 -0.72
CA GLU A 22 -10.13 -11.05 0.52
C GLU A 22 -8.64 -11.19 0.83
N PHE A 23 -7.84 -11.50 -0.19
CA PHE A 23 -6.38 -11.56 -0.08
C PHE A 23 -5.80 -10.24 0.44
N LEU A 24 -6.19 -9.10 -0.14
CA LEU A 24 -5.70 -7.78 0.28
C LEU A 24 -6.13 -7.43 1.71
N ARG A 25 -7.38 -7.72 2.09
CA ARG A 25 -7.85 -7.52 3.47
C ARG A 25 -7.03 -8.34 4.48
N ALA A 26 -6.65 -9.57 4.12
CA ALA A 26 -5.84 -10.42 4.97
C ALA A 26 -4.41 -9.88 5.20
N GLN A 27 -3.91 -8.98 4.34
CA GLN A 27 -2.57 -8.41 4.51
C GLN A 27 -2.46 -7.41 5.67
N LEU A 28 -3.59 -6.95 6.21
CA LEU A 28 -3.62 -6.01 7.32
C LEU A 28 -2.81 -6.51 8.54
N SER A 29 -2.85 -7.80 8.84
CA SER A 29 -2.09 -8.34 9.98
C SER A 29 -0.58 -8.21 9.81
N TYR A 30 -0.09 -8.32 8.57
CA TYR A 30 1.33 -8.10 8.27
C TYR A 30 1.66 -6.61 8.32
N ALA A 31 0.81 -5.75 7.78
CA ALA A 31 1.02 -4.30 7.82
C ALA A 31 1.09 -3.77 9.27
N LEU A 32 0.25 -4.27 10.16
CA LEU A 32 0.30 -3.96 11.60
C LEU A 32 1.62 -4.41 12.25
N GLY A 33 2.29 -5.42 11.68
CA GLY A 33 3.59 -5.92 12.12
C GLY A 33 4.79 -5.22 11.49
N GLU A 34 4.58 -4.15 10.71
CA GLU A 34 5.63 -3.37 10.05
C GLU A 34 5.77 -1.97 10.68
N PRO A 35 6.60 -1.77 11.72
CA PRO A 35 6.69 -0.49 12.43
C PRO A 35 7.14 0.69 11.55
N ALA A 36 7.84 0.42 10.45
CA ALA A 36 8.32 1.45 9.52
C ALA A 36 7.26 1.88 8.49
N THR A 37 6.18 1.10 8.34
CA THR A 37 5.02 1.42 7.49
C THR A 37 4.06 2.29 8.29
N VAL A 38 4.20 3.62 8.15
CA VAL A 38 3.49 4.60 9.01
C VAL A 38 1.99 4.62 8.73
N SER A 39 1.61 4.45 7.46
CA SER A 39 0.22 4.28 7.06
C SER A 39 0.13 3.32 5.90
N TRP A 40 -0.88 2.45 5.90
CA TRP A 40 -1.09 1.43 4.90
C TRP A 40 -2.58 1.32 4.58
N PHE A 41 -2.91 1.17 3.30
CA PHE A 41 -4.27 1.09 2.80
C PHE A 41 -4.34 0.05 1.69
N ALA A 42 -5.22 -0.95 1.84
CA ALA A 42 -5.76 -1.68 0.72
C ALA A 42 -6.96 -0.92 0.15
N VAL A 43 -6.95 -0.64 -1.16
CA VAL A 43 -7.95 0.18 -1.84
C VAL A 43 -8.62 -0.57 -2.99
N LYS A 44 -9.86 -0.18 -3.29
CA LYS A 44 -10.62 -0.65 -4.46
C LYS A 44 -11.00 0.58 -5.30
N PHE A 45 -10.60 0.57 -6.57
CA PHE A 45 -10.92 1.64 -7.52
C PHE A 45 -12.23 1.35 -8.25
N ASP A 46 -12.43 0.09 -8.66
CA ASP A 46 -13.62 -0.42 -9.32
C ASP A 46 -13.78 -1.93 -9.05
N ASP A 47 -14.72 -2.60 -9.71
CA ASP A 47 -15.00 -4.03 -9.49
C ASP A 47 -13.82 -4.98 -9.77
N ARG A 48 -12.86 -4.55 -10.60
CA ARG A 48 -11.72 -5.38 -11.03
C ARG A 48 -10.37 -4.77 -10.73
N THR A 49 -10.32 -3.51 -10.31
CA THR A 49 -9.08 -2.79 -10.05
C THR A 49 -8.95 -2.42 -8.58
N PHE A 50 -7.85 -2.86 -7.99
CA PHE A 50 -7.50 -2.70 -6.60
C PHE A 50 -6.12 -2.06 -6.49
N GLY A 51 -5.70 -1.77 -5.27
CA GLY A 51 -4.35 -1.31 -5.01
C GLY A 51 -3.94 -1.37 -3.57
N ILE A 52 -2.67 -1.05 -3.36
CA ILE A 52 -2.10 -0.73 -2.05
C ILE A 52 -1.54 0.68 -2.15
N PHE A 53 -1.81 1.49 -1.14
CA PHE A 53 -1.12 2.75 -0.90
C PHE A 53 -0.51 2.68 0.49
N ASP A 54 0.75 3.04 0.61
CA ASP A 54 1.46 3.09 1.89
C ASP A 54 2.45 4.24 1.92
N ALA A 55 2.75 4.71 3.13
CA ALA A 55 3.65 5.83 3.34
C ALA A 55 4.62 5.55 4.49
N PHE A 56 5.84 6.08 4.32
CA PHE A 56 6.99 5.79 5.15
C PHE A 56 7.69 7.09 5.54
N ALA A 57 8.40 7.06 6.66
CA ALA A 57 9.24 8.17 7.08
C ALA A 57 10.40 8.42 6.08
N ASP A 58 10.97 7.34 5.52
CA ASP A 58 12.16 7.39 4.69
C ASP A 58 12.29 6.17 3.76
N GLU A 59 13.35 6.17 2.94
CA GLU A 59 13.69 5.08 2.02
C GLU A 59 13.96 3.74 2.70
N ALA A 60 14.48 3.74 3.93
CA ALA A 60 14.76 2.51 4.65
C ALA A 60 13.46 1.81 5.03
N GLY A 61 12.46 2.57 5.49
CA GLY A 61 11.11 2.05 5.73
C GLY A 61 10.45 1.52 4.45
N ARG A 62 10.54 2.28 3.35
CA ARG A 62 10.00 1.86 2.05
C ARG A 62 10.65 0.57 1.54
N LYS A 63 11.97 0.45 1.69
CA LYS A 63 12.72 -0.76 1.32
C LYS A 63 12.32 -1.96 2.19
N ALA A 64 12.19 -1.77 3.50
CA ALA A 64 11.78 -2.82 4.42
C ALA A 64 10.41 -3.40 4.05
N HIS A 65 9.45 -2.54 3.67
CA HIS A 65 8.14 -2.98 3.18
C HIS A 65 8.22 -3.79 1.88
N LEU A 66 9.01 -3.33 0.90
CA LEU A 66 9.21 -4.03 -0.37
C LEU A 66 9.89 -5.40 -0.20
N GLU A 67 10.63 -5.61 0.88
CA GLU A 67 11.26 -6.88 1.27
C GLU A 67 10.43 -7.67 2.31
N GLY A 68 9.27 -7.12 2.71
CA GLY A 68 8.41 -7.62 3.76
C GLY A 68 7.45 -8.74 3.32
N GLU A 69 6.62 -9.19 4.26
CA GLU A 69 5.74 -10.35 4.05
C GLU A 69 4.60 -10.04 3.06
N ILE A 70 4.10 -8.80 3.02
CA ILE A 70 3.07 -8.39 2.06
C ILE A 70 3.60 -8.51 0.62
N ALA A 71 4.80 -7.98 0.36
CA ALA A 71 5.43 -8.03 -0.95
C ALA A 71 5.71 -9.48 -1.38
N LYS A 72 6.18 -10.34 -0.48
CA LYS A 72 6.39 -11.77 -0.73
C LYS A 72 5.08 -12.49 -1.05
N ALA A 73 4.03 -12.28 -0.25
CA ALA A 73 2.72 -12.89 -0.46
C ALA A 73 2.10 -12.47 -1.80
N LEU A 74 2.19 -11.18 -2.16
CA LEU A 74 1.78 -10.69 -3.48
C LEU A 74 2.58 -11.36 -4.60
N GLY A 75 3.90 -11.42 -4.49
CA GLY A 75 4.75 -12.06 -5.49
C GLY A 75 4.39 -13.52 -5.75
N GLN A 76 4.04 -14.27 -4.69
CA GLN A 76 3.62 -15.67 -4.79
C GLN A 76 2.24 -15.85 -5.44
N ARG A 77 1.28 -14.96 -5.16
CA ARG A 77 -0.09 -15.04 -5.65
C ARG A 77 -0.32 -14.30 -6.98
N ALA A 78 0.60 -13.43 -7.40
CA ALA A 78 0.43 -12.54 -8.55
C ALA A 78 0.03 -13.28 -9.83
N GLY A 79 0.72 -14.38 -10.15
CA GLY A 79 0.44 -15.17 -11.36
C GLY A 79 -0.93 -15.84 -11.35
N GLU A 80 -1.51 -16.07 -10.17
CA GLU A 80 -2.85 -16.64 -10.03
C GLU A 80 -3.93 -15.57 -10.11
N LEU A 81 -3.76 -14.47 -9.37
CA LEU A 81 -4.81 -13.48 -9.12
C LEU A 81 -4.86 -12.36 -10.15
N LEU A 82 -3.71 -11.98 -10.73
CA LEU A 82 -3.60 -10.71 -11.46
C LEU A 82 -3.61 -10.91 -12.98
N ALA A 83 -4.37 -10.06 -13.68
CA ALA A 83 -4.45 -10.01 -15.14
C ALA A 83 -3.21 -9.37 -15.77
N LYS A 84 -2.50 -8.54 -14.99
CA LYS A 84 -1.27 -7.84 -15.40
C LYS A 84 -0.23 -7.94 -14.29
N PRO A 85 1.06 -7.81 -14.62
CA PRO A 85 2.12 -7.69 -13.61
C PRO A 85 1.84 -6.55 -12.63
N LEU A 86 2.41 -6.66 -11.43
CA LEU A 86 2.40 -5.60 -10.43
C LEU A 86 2.99 -4.32 -11.01
N ALA A 87 2.25 -3.22 -10.95
CA ALA A 87 2.78 -1.88 -11.22
C ALA A 87 3.04 -1.19 -9.88
N ILE A 88 4.31 -1.05 -9.52
CA ILE A 88 4.75 -0.40 -8.28
C ILE A 88 5.33 0.97 -8.62
N GLU A 89 4.66 2.02 -8.18
CA GLU A 89 5.06 3.41 -8.36
C GLU A 89 5.66 3.94 -7.06
N ARG A 90 6.86 4.51 -7.15
CA ARG A 90 7.53 5.20 -6.04
C ARG A 90 7.16 6.67 -6.09
N MET A 91 6.75 7.22 -4.94
CA MET A 91 6.33 8.61 -4.83
C MET A 91 7.09 9.32 -3.71
N ASP A 92 7.29 10.63 -3.90
CA ASP A 92 7.68 11.55 -2.84
C ASP A 92 6.43 12.21 -2.27
N VAL A 93 6.33 12.27 -0.94
CA VAL A 93 5.20 12.87 -0.25
C VAL A 93 5.49 14.33 0.02
N MET A 94 4.77 15.22 -0.67
CA MET A 94 4.95 16.68 -0.53
C MET A 94 4.31 17.24 0.74
N ALA A 95 3.21 16.65 1.21
CA ALA A 95 2.54 17.00 2.45
C ALA A 95 1.66 15.83 2.92
N ALA A 96 1.51 15.66 4.23
CA ALA A 96 0.65 14.62 4.80
C ALA A 96 -0.02 15.07 6.10
N LYS A 97 -1.31 14.74 6.23
CA LYS A 97 -2.08 14.82 7.48
C LYS A 97 -2.45 13.41 7.91
N LEU A 98 -2.01 12.99 9.09
CA LEU A 98 -2.27 11.66 9.64
C LEU A 98 -2.90 11.77 11.04
N PRO A 99 -3.67 10.77 11.51
CA PRO A 99 -4.17 10.73 12.87
C PRO A 99 -3.04 10.90 13.88
N GLY A 100 -3.25 11.69 14.95
CA GLY A 100 -2.23 11.96 15.97
C GLY A 100 -1.28 13.13 15.67
N ASN A 101 -1.17 13.59 14.41
CA ASN A 101 -0.37 14.78 14.03
C ASN A 101 -1.20 16.07 14.02
N GLY A 102 -2.18 16.18 14.92
CA GLY A 102 -3.23 17.21 14.93
C GLY A 102 -2.81 18.64 15.29
N GLU A 103 -1.64 19.09 14.88
CA GLU A 103 -1.35 20.53 14.83
C GLU A 103 -1.55 21.01 13.39
N VAL A 104 -2.58 21.84 13.19
CA VAL A 104 -2.65 22.70 12.02
C VAL A 104 -1.52 23.71 12.19
N PRO A 105 -0.53 23.82 11.27
CA PRO A 105 0.45 24.87 11.35
C PRO A 105 -0.30 26.23 11.27
N ASP A 106 -0.05 27.11 12.23
CA ASP A 106 -0.56 28.51 12.25
C ASP A 106 -0.19 29.32 10.99
N SER A 107 0.61 28.75 10.08
CA SER A 107 1.13 29.41 8.89
C SER A 107 0.31 29.21 7.61
N LEU A 108 -0.94 28.73 7.70
CA LEU A 108 -1.93 29.02 6.65
C LEU A 108 -2.72 30.27 7.06
N GLY A 109 -1.99 31.40 7.01
CA GLY A 109 -2.53 32.75 6.88
C GLY A 109 -2.56 33.17 5.41
#